data_AF-A0ABC9Z5Y0-F1
#
_entry.id   AF-A0ABC9Z5Y0-F1
#
_cell.length_a   1.000
_cell.length_b   1.000
_cell.length_c   1.000
_cell.angle_alpha   90.00
_cell.angle_beta   90.00
_cell.angle_gamma   90.00
#
_symmetry.space_group_name_H-M   'P 1'
#
loop_
_entity.id
_entity.type
_entity.pdbx_description
1 polymer ?
#
loop_
_entity_poly.entity_id
_entity_poly.type
_entity_poly.pdbx_seq_one_letter_code
_entity_poly.pdbx_strand_id
1 'polypeptide(L)'
;MVGHVVATGAGRAMMDRRGDPLHDFILGLTGKPKPRVLFLGTATGDDPDYIVSFYETYDSDRCAPFHLRLFQRGITDLREFILSVL
;
A
#
# COMPACT_ATOMS: atom_id res chain seq x y z
N MET A 1 -14.50 7.05 14.56
CA MET A 1 -13.92 5.87 13.86
C MET A 1 -12.63 5.51 14.55
N VAL A 2 -12.35 4.22 14.73
CA VAL A 2 -11.08 3.74 15.30
C VAL A 2 -10.12 3.48 14.15
N GLY A 3 -8.90 4.01 14.25
CA GLY A 3 -7.80 3.66 13.33
C GLY A 3 -6.97 2.53 13.91
N HIS A 4 -6.44 1.67 13.04
CA HIS A 4 -5.52 0.60 13.42
C HIS A 4 -4.10 0.96 13.00
N VAL A 5 -3.13 0.65 13.85
CA VAL A 5 -1.70 0.70 13.51
C VAL A 5 -1.16 -0.71 13.61
N VAL A 6 -0.64 -1.24 12.50
CA VAL A 6 -0.02 -2.57 12.44
C VAL A 6 1.46 -2.36 12.18
N ALA A 7 2.29 -2.66 13.18
CA ALA A 7 3.73 -2.65 13.02
C ALA A 7 4.19 -4.00 12.45
N THR A 8 4.96 -3.97 11.37
CA THR A 8 5.50 -5.18 10.72
C THR A 8 7.02 -5.08 10.60
N GLY A 9 7.66 -6.24 10.49
CA GLY A 9 9.07 -6.36 10.15
C GLY A 9 9.26 -6.87 8.72
N ALA A 10 10.52 -7.08 8.33
CA ALA A 10 10.89 -7.72 7.07
C ALA A 10 10.52 -7.00 5.75
N GLY A 11 9.95 -5.79 5.78
CA GLY A 11 9.85 -4.88 4.62
C GLY A 11 9.51 -5.57 3.28
N ARG A 12 10.41 -5.46 2.30
CA ARG A 12 10.23 -6.09 0.98
C ARG A 12 10.08 -7.61 1.05
N ALA A 13 10.83 -8.29 1.92
CA ALA A 13 10.72 -9.74 2.07
C ALA A 13 9.33 -10.19 2.56
N MET A 14 8.65 -9.37 3.37
CA MET A 14 7.24 -9.60 3.70
C MET A 14 6.34 -9.34 2.49
N MET A 15 6.54 -8.23 1.78
CA MET A 15 5.73 -7.87 0.61
C MET A 15 5.80 -8.91 -0.51
N ASP A 16 6.97 -9.50 -0.77
CA ASP A 16 7.15 -10.52 -1.80
C ASP A 16 6.43 -11.85 -1.43
N ARG A 17 6.05 -12.03 -0.17
CA ARG A 17 5.28 -13.20 0.31
C ARG A 17 3.78 -12.93 0.16
N ARG A 18 3.28 -12.88 -1.07
CA ARG A 18 1.86 -12.60 -1.38
C ARG A 18 0.84 -13.38 -0.54
N GLY A 19 1.14 -14.64 -0.24
CA GLY A 19 0.32 -15.55 0.57
C GLY A 19 0.52 -15.45 2.09
N ASP A 20 1.29 -14.47 2.59
CA ASP A 20 1.43 -14.25 4.02
C ASP A 20 0.09 -13.82 4.64
N PRO A 21 -0.42 -14.50 5.68
CA PRO A 21 -1.72 -14.21 6.27
C PRO A 21 -1.82 -12.80 6.87
N LEU A 22 -0.69 -12.13 7.12
CA LEU A 22 -0.67 -10.76 7.60
C LEU A 22 -1.32 -9.78 6.61
N HIS A 23 -1.24 -10.04 5.30
CA HIS A 23 -1.90 -9.21 4.30
C HIS A 23 -3.43 -9.25 4.45
N ASP A 24 -4.01 -10.45 4.60
CA ASP A 24 -5.45 -10.61 4.78
C ASP A 24 -5.93 -10.03 6.12
N PHE A 25 -5.12 -10.16 7.17
CA PHE A 25 -5.36 -9.49 8.44
C PHE A 25 -5.42 -7.97 8.28
N ILE A 26 -4.43 -7.34 7.62
CA ILE A 26 -4.38 -5.89 7.41
C ILE A 26 -5.58 -5.41 6.58
N LEU A 27 -5.92 -6.10 5.49
CA LEU A 27 -7.08 -5.76 4.67
C LEU A 27 -8.40 -5.91 5.44
N GLY A 28 -8.52 -6.97 6.25
CA GLY A 28 -9.70 -7.27 7.07
C GLY A 28 -9.98 -6.23 8.15
N LEU A 29 -8.94 -5.58 8.70
CA LEU A 29 -9.10 -4.49 9.70
C LEU A 29 -9.93 -3.31 9.17
N THR A 30 -10.03 -3.15 7.84
CA THR A 30 -10.82 -2.07 7.24
C THR A 30 -12.34 -2.31 7.30
N GLY A 31 -12.77 -3.56 7.45
CA GLY A 31 -14.18 -3.97 7.36
C GLY A 31 -14.82 -3.76 5.98
N LYS A 32 -14.02 -3.46 4.94
CA LYS A 32 -14.51 -3.18 3.58
C LYS A 32 -14.27 -4.40 2.66
N PRO A 33 -15.19 -4.71 1.73
CA PRO A 33 -14.99 -5.81 0.78
C PRO A 33 -13.88 -5.54 -0.23
N LYS A 34 -13.65 -4.27 -0.57
CA LYS A 34 -12.58 -3.82 -1.47
C LYS A 34 -11.90 -2.57 -0.90
N PRO A 35 -10.99 -2.71 0.06
CA PRO A 35 -10.31 -1.58 0.68
C PRO A 35 -9.41 -0.85 -0.30
N ARG A 36 -9.20 0.45 -0.08
CA ARG A 36 -8.27 1.27 -0.85
C ARG A 36 -6.93 1.27 -0.13
N VAL A 37 -5.85 1.00 -0.85
CA VAL A 37 -4.52 0.86 -0.27
C VAL A 37 -3.57 1.80 -0.99
N LEU A 38 -2.98 2.75 -0.25
CA LEU A 38 -1.98 3.68 -0.78
C LEU A 38 -0.60 3.29 -0.25
N PHE A 39 0.29 2.84 -1.15
CA PHE A 39 1.68 2.54 -0.85
C PHE A 39 2.56 3.79 -0.90
N LEU A 40 3.40 3.95 0.13
CA LEU A 40 4.40 5.02 0.23
C LEU A 40 5.80 4.38 0.27
N GLY A 41 6.51 4.44 -0.86
CA GLY A 41 7.81 3.78 -1.07
C GLY A 41 9.03 4.59 -0.61
N THR A 42 8.86 5.62 0.23
CA THR A 42 9.94 6.56 0.56
C THR A 42 11.14 5.90 1.23
N ALA A 43 10.92 4.88 2.06
CA ALA A 43 12.01 4.17 2.75
C ALA A 43 12.96 3.45 1.78
N THR A 44 12.52 3.18 0.55
CA THR A 44 13.33 2.55 -0.50
C THR A 44 13.64 3.49 -1.66
N GLY A 45 13.42 4.80 -1.50
CA GLY A 45 13.66 5.76 -2.58
C GLY A 45 12.69 5.63 -3.76
N ASP A 46 11.48 5.11 -3.53
CA ASP A 46 10.51 4.76 -4.58
C ASP A 46 11.03 3.73 -5.59
N ASP A 47 11.79 2.74 -5.12
CA ASP A 47 12.28 1.60 -5.91
C ASP A 47 11.15 0.98 -6.78
N PRO A 48 11.27 1.03 -8.13
CA PRO A 48 10.26 0.48 -9.04
C PRO A 48 9.95 -0.99 -8.79
N ASP A 49 10.94 -1.82 -8.45
CA ASP A 49 10.73 -3.25 -8.23
C ASP A 49 9.89 -3.48 -6.98
N TYR A 50 10.06 -2.65 -5.95
CA TYR A 50 9.25 -2.76 -4.74
C TYR A 50 7.81 -2.26 -4.96
N ILE A 51 7.62 -1.25 -5.81
CA ILE A 51 6.29 -0.83 -6.25
C ILE A 51 5.61 -1.98 -7.01
N VAL A 52 6.32 -2.70 -7.88
CA VAL A 52 5.80 -3.88 -8.57
C VAL A 52 5.42 -4.98 -7.57
N SER A 53 6.30 -5.35 -6.65
CA SER A 53 5.99 -6.33 -5.59
C SER A 53 4.73 -5.94 -4.79
N PHE A 54 4.54 -4.64 -4.51
CA PHE A 54 3.33 -4.15 -3.87
C PHE A 54 2.08 -4.43 -4.73
N TYR A 55 2.11 -4.15 -6.03
CA TYR A 55 0.96 -4.40 -6.92
C TYR A 55 0.69 -5.89 -7.16
N GLU A 56 1.71 -6.75 -7.10
CA GLU A 56 1.52 -8.21 -7.16
C GLU A 56 0.83 -8.75 -5.90
N THR A 57 1.16 -8.20 -4.73
CA THR A 57 0.60 -8.63 -3.45
C THR A 57 -0.75 -7.99 -3.13
N TYR A 58 -0.90 -6.70 -3.39
CA TYR A 58 -2.12 -5.91 -3.24
C TYR A 58 -2.77 -5.67 -4.60
N ASP A 59 -3.07 -6.73 -5.33
CA ASP A 59 -3.69 -6.65 -6.65
C ASP A 59 -5.17 -6.19 -6.61
N SER A 60 -5.75 -6.02 -7.80
CA SER A 60 -7.12 -5.54 -7.98
C SER A 60 -8.22 -6.54 -7.61
N ASP A 61 -7.89 -7.82 -7.39
CA ASP A 61 -8.83 -8.82 -6.89
C ASP A 61 -9.00 -8.68 -5.38
N ARG A 62 -7.93 -8.29 -4.67
CA ARG A 62 -7.92 -8.14 -3.20
C ARG A 62 -8.32 -6.73 -2.72
N CYS A 63 -7.95 -5.69 -3.48
CA CYS A 63 -8.13 -4.30 -3.04
C CYS A 63 -8.18 -3.31 -4.22
N ALA A 64 -8.22 -2.01 -3.93
CA ALA A 64 -7.98 -0.94 -4.89
C ALA A 64 -6.60 -0.32 -4.59
N PRO A 65 -5.52 -0.74 -5.29
CA PRO A 65 -4.16 -0.30 -4.99
C PRO A 65 -3.80 1.01 -5.67
N PHE A 66 -3.08 1.85 -4.93
CA PHE A 66 -2.48 3.10 -5.37
C PHE A 66 -1.05 3.16 -4.83
N HIS A 67 -0.16 3.86 -5.53
CA HIS A 67 1.16 4.22 -5.01
C HIS A 67 1.39 5.71 -5.21
N LEU A 68 2.18 6.31 -4.32
CA LEU A 68 2.62 7.70 -4.44
C LEU A 68 4.14 7.75 -4.38
N ARG A 69 4.76 8.21 -5.47
CA ARG A 69 6.19 8.55 -5.50
C ARG A 69 6.41 9.94 -4.93
N LEU A 70 7.39 10.07 -4.05
CA LEU A 70 7.80 11.33 -3.42
C LEU A 70 9.18 11.80 -3.89
N PHE A 71 10.06 10.93 -4.40
CA PHE A 71 11.38 11.29 -4.95
C PHE A 71 11.30 11.84 -6.38
N GLN A 72 10.53 11.19 -7.25
CA GLN A 72 10.25 11.65 -8.62
C GLN A 72 8.79 12.05 -8.77
N ARG A 73 8.35 12.96 -7.89
CA ARG A 73 6.94 13.31 -7.77
C ARG A 73 6.46 14.12 -8.97
N GLY A 74 5.50 13.58 -9.72
CA GLY A 74 4.79 14.30 -10.78
C GLY A 74 3.53 15.05 -10.31
N ILE A 75 3.11 14.84 -9.05
CA ILE A 75 1.92 15.46 -8.44
C ILE A 75 2.33 16.69 -7.62
N THR A 76 1.63 17.80 -7.80
CA THR A 76 1.91 19.04 -7.06
C THR A 76 1.04 19.16 -5.81
N ASP A 77 -0.27 18.87 -5.92
CA ASP A 77 -1.19 18.87 -4.78
C ASP A 77 -1.32 17.46 -4.18
N LEU A 78 -0.57 17.22 -3.11
CA LEU A 78 -0.63 15.96 -2.36
C LEU A 78 -1.96 15.76 -1.64
N ARG A 79 -2.58 16.84 -1.16
CA ARG A 79 -3.82 16.75 -0.38
C ARG A 79 -4.95 16.29 -1.28
N GLU A 80 -5.09 16.94 -2.43
CA GLU A 80 -6.08 16.59 -3.43
C GLU A 80 -5.90 15.14 -3.88
N PHE A 81 -4.67 14.74 -4.22
CA PHE A 81 -4.38 13.35 -4.59
C PHE A 81 -4.77 12.36 -3.50
N ILE A 82 -4.31 12.55 -2.25
CA ILE A 82 -4.61 11.64 -1.14
C ILE A 82 -6.12 11.53 -0.92
N LEU A 83 -6.86 12.64 -0.95
CA LEU A 83 -8.32 12.64 -0.79
C LEU A 83 -9.04 11.99 -1.97
N SER A 84 -8.46 12.03 -3.18
CA SER A 84 -9.00 11.32 -4.34
C SER A 84 -8.80 9.81 -4.27
N VAL A 85 -7.82 9.31 -3.49
CA VAL A 85 -7.43 7.88 -3.40
C VAL A 85 -7.82 7.20 -2.07
N LEU A 86 -8.38 7.92 -1.09
CA LEU A 86 -8.90 7.43 0.21
C LEU A 86 -10.42 7.52 0.31
#